data_AF-A0A9D2R3X9-F1
#
_entry.id   AF-A0A9D2R3X9-F1
#
_cell.length_a   1.000
_cell.length_b   1.000
_cell.length_c   1.000
_cell.angle_alpha   90.00
_cell.angle_beta   90.00
_cell.angle_gamma   90.00
#
_symmetry.space_group_name_H-M   'P 1'
#
loop_
_entity.id
_entity.type
_entity.pdbx_description
1 polymer ?
#
loop_
_entity_poly.entity_id
_entity_poly.type
_entity_poly.pdbx_seq_one_letter_code
_entity_poly.pdbx_strand_id
1 'polypeptide(L)'
;MRALNYILKPYETEKIAAVLHTAMEALDIEAEKYYVIDQKDGSIRVPLSSVKYFASDRRTVHAVTTDEEYTFYEKLGNLESQLPDTFVRIHNRYLVHMKYIEAVRQNTAVVGGTVGSLLVLLPILFLFHKGEWYMKVTTAFIVYPAMMALAFLFQDIGQQIWENVFHKPMSDEVQTALFVFTRFLKAPAWYLIYRCVKVWVPRAVRMLTRRMWSVLAVISLSSFTGILITIYQCSGEESYLAWPSCIAVLVTSMGCCYLCTCMAKIVRSDMERETM
;
A
#
# COMPACT_ATOMS: atom_id res chain seq x y z
N MET A 1 33.68 17.02 -18.81
CA MET A 1 34.50 17.58 -17.72
C MET A 1 34.75 19.05 -18.00
N ARG A 2 34.20 19.96 -17.19
CA ARG A 2 34.62 21.37 -17.17
C ARG A 2 35.16 21.65 -15.78
N ALA A 3 36.45 21.99 -15.70
CA ALA A 3 37.10 22.37 -14.46
C ALA A 3 36.64 23.78 -14.07
N LEU A 4 35.94 23.91 -12.95
CA LEU A 4 35.58 25.20 -12.37
C LEU A 4 36.78 25.77 -11.62
N ASN A 5 37.45 26.72 -12.29
CA ASN A 5 38.25 27.83 -11.78
C ASN A 5 39.21 27.56 -10.60
N TYR A 6 40.51 27.50 -10.94
CA TYR A 6 41.63 27.49 -10.01
C TYR A 6 41.71 28.83 -9.23
N ILE A 7 41.81 28.77 -7.90
CA ILE A 7 42.03 29.95 -7.04
C ILE A 7 43.52 30.01 -6.66
N LEU A 8 44.22 31.07 -7.09
CA LEU A 8 45.61 31.36 -6.69
C LEU A 8 45.63 32.42 -5.58
N LYS A 9 46.49 32.22 -4.57
CA LYS A 9 46.66 33.09 -3.39
C LYS A 9 47.30 34.44 -3.79
N PRO A 10 47.06 35.56 -3.06
CA PRO A 10 46.30 35.73 -1.82
C PRO A 10 44.83 36.08 -2.10
N TYR A 11 43.91 35.62 -1.24
CA TYR A 11 42.47 35.71 -1.49
C TYR A 11 41.80 36.90 -0.78
N GLU A 12 41.04 37.68 -1.55
CA GLU A 12 40.10 38.68 -1.06
C GLU A 12 38.74 38.00 -0.82
N THR A 13 38.16 38.12 0.37
CA THR A 13 36.94 37.41 0.81
C THR A 13 35.75 37.64 -0.13
N GLU A 14 35.69 38.82 -0.74
CA GLU A 14 34.64 39.23 -1.69
C GLU A 14 34.69 38.43 -3.01
N LYS A 15 35.89 38.09 -3.50
CA LYS A 15 36.05 37.29 -4.73
C LYS A 15 35.64 35.83 -4.52
N ILE A 16 35.86 35.28 -3.33
CA ILE A 16 35.42 33.92 -3.00
C ILE A 16 33.89 33.86 -3.00
N ALA A 17 33.23 34.85 -2.40
CA ALA A 17 31.77 34.93 -2.39
C ALA A 17 31.19 35.05 -3.80
N ALA A 18 31.79 35.88 -4.65
CA ALA A 18 31.33 36.05 -6.04
C ALA A 18 31.47 34.76 -6.86
N VAL A 19 32.60 34.05 -6.75
CA VAL A 19 32.81 32.78 -7.47
C VAL A 19 31.89 31.68 -6.94
N LEU A 20 31.63 31.64 -5.62
CA LEU A 20 30.66 30.73 -5.03
C LEU A 20 29.24 31.02 -5.54
N HIS A 21 28.86 32.31 -5.62
CA HIS A 21 27.55 32.73 -6.11
C HIS A 21 27.35 32.35 -7.58
N THR A 22 28.33 32.58 -8.44
CA THR A 22 28.28 32.19 -9.86
C THR A 22 28.30 30.66 -10.04
N ALA A 23 29.00 29.93 -9.17
CA ALA A 23 28.96 28.46 -9.19
C ALA A 23 27.61 27.90 -8.70
N MET A 24 26.97 28.58 -7.74
CA MET A 24 25.61 28.26 -7.28
C MET A 24 24.57 28.56 -8.37
N GLU A 25 24.65 29.71 -9.03
CA GLU A 25 23.76 30.08 -10.16
C GLU A 25 23.88 29.12 -11.35
N ALA A 26 25.08 28.62 -11.65
CA ALA A 26 25.30 27.66 -12.72
C ALA A 26 24.77 26.24 -12.41
N LEU A 27 24.48 25.95 -11.14
CA LEU A 27 23.89 24.69 -10.67
C LEU A 27 22.36 24.80 -10.46
N ASP A 28 21.80 26.00 -10.47
CA ASP A 28 20.40 26.30 -10.12
C ASP A 28 19.45 26.26 -11.33
N ILE A 29 19.35 25.10 -11.99
CA ILE A 29 18.33 24.84 -13.02
C ILE A 29 16.93 24.58 -12.41
N GLU A 30 16.74 24.61 -11.09
CA GLU A 30 15.40 24.56 -10.47
C GLU A 30 15.40 25.30 -9.11
N ALA A 31 15.05 26.59 -9.12
CA ALA A 31 15.01 27.45 -7.94
C ALA A 31 14.25 26.81 -6.77
N GLU A 32 14.98 26.43 -5.72
CA GLU A 32 14.42 25.84 -4.51
C GLU A 32 13.54 26.88 -3.79
N LYS A 33 12.24 26.60 -3.67
CA LYS A 33 11.29 27.52 -2.99
C LYS A 33 11.36 27.32 -1.47
N TYR A 34 11.27 28.41 -0.70
CA TYR A 34 11.34 28.39 0.76
C TYR A 34 10.08 29.00 1.40
N TYR A 35 9.69 28.50 2.56
CA TYR A 35 8.71 29.12 3.45
C TYR A 35 9.39 29.74 4.66
N VAL A 36 9.00 30.95 5.05
CA VAL A 36 9.58 31.65 6.20
C VAL A 36 8.64 31.48 7.38
N ILE A 37 9.16 30.88 8.45
CA ILE A 37 8.45 30.69 9.71
C ILE A 37 8.96 31.72 10.71
N ASP A 38 8.08 32.62 11.13
CA ASP A 38 8.39 33.60 12.18
C ASP A 38 8.22 32.97 13.57
N GLN A 39 9.32 32.86 14.31
CA GLN A 39 9.35 32.43 15.70
C GLN A 39 9.79 33.58 16.62
N LYS A 40 9.61 33.40 17.94
CA LYS A 40 9.97 34.41 18.95
C LYS A 40 11.48 34.75 18.97
N ASP A 41 12.33 33.83 18.51
CA ASP A 41 13.80 33.97 18.45
C ASP A 41 14.34 34.29 17.05
N GLY A 42 13.48 34.55 16.07
CA GLY A 42 13.85 34.91 14.70
C GLY A 42 13.04 34.19 13.63
N SER A 43 13.31 34.53 12.37
CA SER A 43 12.66 33.93 11.20
C SER A 43 13.50 32.79 10.65
N ILE A 44 12.92 31.59 10.54
CA ILE A 44 13.57 30.40 10.01
C ILE A 44 13.09 30.18 8.57
N ARG A 45 14.01 29.95 7.63
CA ARG A 45 13.68 29.63 6.23
C ARG A 45 13.68 28.11 6.06
N VAL A 46 12.53 27.55 5.75
CA VAL A 46 12.36 26.10 5.54
C VAL A 46 12.24 25.82 4.03
N PRO A 47 13.11 24.98 3.43
CA PRO A 47 12.95 24.57 2.04
C PRO A 47 11.64 23.82 1.85
N LEU A 48 10.80 24.25 0.91
CA LEU A 48 9.51 23.58 0.64
C LEU A 48 9.71 22.16 0.10
N SER A 49 10.84 21.90 -0.55
CA SER A 49 11.26 20.59 -1.05
C SER A 49 11.44 19.54 0.05
N SER A 50 11.76 19.96 1.28
CA SER A 50 11.98 19.08 2.44
C SER A 50 10.73 18.94 3.33
N VAL A 51 9.73 19.79 3.14
CA VAL A 51 8.47 19.71 3.90
C VAL A 51 7.63 18.56 3.37
N LYS A 52 7.30 17.61 4.23
CA LYS A 52 6.41 16.49 3.91
C LYS A 52 4.95 16.94 3.98
N TYR A 53 4.55 17.54 5.10
CA TYR A 53 3.20 18.04 5.30
C TYR A 53 3.13 19.16 6.35
N PHE A 54 2.06 19.94 6.27
CA PHE A 54 1.62 20.88 7.28
C PHE A 54 0.36 20.35 7.97
N ALA A 55 0.37 20.30 9.30
CA ALA A 55 -0.75 19.86 10.12
C ALA A 55 -1.25 21.01 11.00
N SER A 56 -2.56 21.22 11.05
CA SER A 56 -3.21 22.21 11.90
C SER A 56 -3.61 21.59 13.23
N ASP A 57 -3.10 22.14 14.33
CA ASP A 57 -3.56 21.86 15.68
C ASP A 57 -4.03 23.16 16.36
N ARG A 58 -5.35 23.27 16.58
CA ARG A 58 -6.03 24.42 17.18
C ARG A 58 -5.73 25.77 16.49
N ARG A 59 -4.72 26.51 16.95
CA ARG A 59 -4.32 27.85 16.46
C ARG A 59 -2.87 27.86 15.95
N THR A 60 -2.24 26.70 15.87
CA THR A 60 -0.86 26.53 15.41
C THR A 60 -0.80 25.54 14.27
N VAL A 61 0.19 25.71 13.40
CA VAL A 61 0.52 24.79 12.31
C VAL A 61 1.87 24.16 12.59
N HIS A 62 1.93 22.85 12.37
CA HIS A 62 3.12 22.01 12.45
C HIS A 62 3.62 21.76 11.03
N ALA A 63 4.81 22.24 10.69
CA ALA A 63 5.52 21.88 9.48
C ALA A 63 6.45 20.70 9.77
N VAL A 64 6.13 19.53 9.22
CA VAL A 64 6.94 18.33 9.37
C VAL A 64 7.86 18.20 8.17
N THR A 65 9.17 18.33 8.39
CA THR A 65 10.19 18.18 7.35
C THR A 65 10.81 16.78 7.36
N THR A 66 11.82 16.56 6.52
CA THR A 66 12.66 15.34 6.57
C THR A 66 13.45 15.24 7.86
N ASP A 67 13.93 16.36 8.38
CA ASP A 67 14.94 16.40 9.44
C ASP A 67 14.33 16.84 10.78
N GLU A 68 13.44 17.84 10.76
CA GLU A 68 12.88 18.44 11.98
C GLU A 68 11.39 18.86 11.83
N GLU A 69 10.75 19.14 12.97
CA GLU A 69 9.37 19.65 13.03
C GLU A 69 9.34 21.07 13.59
N TYR A 70 8.64 21.97 12.90
CA TYR A 70 8.49 23.37 13.29
C TYR A 70 7.04 23.67 13.63
N THR A 71 6.79 24.27 14.80
CA THR A 71 5.44 24.72 15.18
C THR A 71 5.38 26.24 15.16
N PHE A 72 4.37 26.81 14.51
CA PHE A 72 4.18 28.26 14.40
C PHE A 72 2.71 28.66 14.42
N TYR A 73 2.45 29.93 14.72
CA TYR A 73 1.10 30.46 14.88
C TYR A 73 0.56 30.98 13.55
N GLU A 74 -0.15 30.13 12.81
CA GLU A 74 -0.75 30.51 11.54
C GLU A 74 -2.04 29.71 11.29
N LYS A 75 -2.87 30.15 10.34
CA LYS A 75 -4.01 29.36 9.88
C LYS A 75 -3.66 28.59 8.62
N LEU A 76 -4.01 27.31 8.58
CA LEU A 76 -3.77 26.44 7.41
C LEU A 76 -4.37 27.01 6.10
N GLY A 77 -5.51 27.71 6.17
CA GLY A 77 -6.11 28.34 5.00
C GLY A 77 -5.33 29.55 4.46
N ASN A 78 -4.64 30.31 5.32
CA ASN A 78 -3.75 31.39 4.89
C ASN A 78 -2.49 30.80 4.26
N LEU A 79 -1.97 29.73 4.86
CA LEU A 79 -0.81 28.99 4.39
C LEU A 79 -1.04 28.40 3.00
N GLU A 80 -2.23 27.83 2.75
CA GLU A 80 -2.63 27.32 1.43
C GLU A 80 -2.53 28.37 0.32
N SER A 81 -2.80 29.65 0.63
CA SER A 81 -2.71 30.74 -0.35
C SER A 81 -1.26 31.20 -0.62
N GLN A 82 -0.33 30.88 0.27
CA GLN A 82 1.09 31.28 0.18
C GLN A 82 1.97 30.16 -0.39
N LEU A 83 1.48 28.92 -0.38
CA LEU A 83 2.21 27.75 -0.87
C LEU A 83 1.97 27.53 -2.37
N PRO A 84 2.96 26.98 -3.08
CA PRO A 84 2.80 26.61 -4.48
C PRO A 84 1.86 25.41 -4.64
N ASP A 85 1.28 25.26 -5.84
CA ASP A 85 0.35 24.18 -6.24
C ASP A 85 0.86 22.75 -6.03
N THR A 86 2.14 22.59 -5.68
CA THR A 86 2.75 21.33 -5.28
C THR A 86 2.25 20.83 -3.92
N PHE A 87 1.62 21.69 -3.12
CA PHE A 87 0.96 21.28 -1.89
C PHE A 87 -0.55 21.18 -2.09
N VAL A 88 -1.10 20.03 -1.70
CA VAL A 88 -2.53 19.76 -1.81
C VAL A 88 -3.14 19.61 -0.43
N ARG A 89 -4.26 20.29 -0.23
CA ARG A 89 -5.08 20.11 0.96
C ARG A 89 -5.89 18.81 0.85
N ILE A 90 -5.56 17.84 1.71
CA ILE A 90 -6.25 16.54 1.76
C ILE A 90 -7.31 16.46 2.86
N HIS A 91 -7.24 17.35 3.86
CA HIS A 91 -8.18 17.41 4.98
C HIS A 91 -8.26 18.84 5.53
N ASN A 92 -9.28 19.13 6.34
CA ASN A 92 -9.41 20.43 7.02
C ASN A 92 -8.25 20.76 7.97
N ARG A 93 -7.43 19.77 8.31
CA ARG A 93 -6.27 19.92 9.19
C ARG A 93 -4.94 19.57 8.51
N TYR A 94 -4.91 19.14 7.25
CA TYR A 94 -3.68 18.63 6.63
C TYR A 94 -3.50 19.14 5.21
N LEU A 95 -2.27 19.54 4.90
CA LEU A 95 -1.83 20.01 3.60
C LEU A 95 -0.48 19.36 3.28
N VAL A 96 -0.41 18.58 2.20
CA VAL A 96 0.67 17.61 1.95
C VAL A 96 1.39 17.93 0.65
N HIS A 97 2.71 17.77 0.63
CA HIS A 97 3.52 17.96 -0.57
C HIS A 97 3.39 16.77 -1.53
N MET A 98 3.02 17.00 -2.80
CA MET A 98 2.75 15.95 -3.80
C MET A 98 3.90 14.95 -4.00
N LYS A 99 5.16 15.42 -3.95
CA LYS A 99 6.36 14.55 -4.04
C LYS A 99 6.39 13.41 -3.01
N TYR A 100 5.79 13.60 -1.84
CA TYR A 100 5.75 12.60 -0.76
C TYR A 100 4.43 11.81 -0.75
N ILE A 101 3.55 12.04 -1.72
CA ILE A 101 2.31 11.29 -1.90
C ILE A 101 2.61 10.06 -2.76
N GLU A 102 2.90 8.93 -2.12
CA GLU A 102 3.06 7.65 -2.82
C GLU A 102 1.72 7.07 -3.32
N ALA A 103 0.61 7.40 -2.63
CA ALA A 103 -0.76 7.11 -3.07
C ALA A 103 -1.77 7.94 -2.25
N VAL A 104 -2.74 8.58 -2.92
CA VAL A 104 -3.91 9.19 -2.25
C VAL A 104 -4.98 8.11 -2.09
N ARG A 105 -5.26 7.74 -0.84
CA ARG A 105 -6.46 6.95 -0.50
C ARG A 105 -7.37 7.83 0.34
N GLN A 106 -8.64 7.91 -0.04
CA GLN A 106 -9.66 8.58 0.76
C GLN A 106 -9.71 7.91 2.15
N ASN A 107 -9.19 8.65 3.12
CA ASN A 107 -9.38 8.51 4.56
C ASN A 107 -8.83 7.31 5.33
N THR A 108 -8.01 6.42 4.76
CA THR A 108 -7.09 5.59 5.58
C THR A 108 -5.87 5.15 4.77
N ALA A 109 -4.68 5.52 5.22
CA ALA A 109 -3.46 4.82 4.83
C ALA A 109 -3.43 3.48 5.57
N VAL A 110 -4.02 2.44 4.97
CA VAL A 110 -3.79 1.05 5.43
C VAL A 110 -2.38 0.65 4.99
N VAL A 111 -1.40 1.10 5.75
CA VAL A 111 -0.05 0.53 5.74
C VAL A 111 -0.05 -0.65 6.70
N GLY A 112 0.09 -1.86 6.18
CA GLY A 112 0.53 -3.01 6.98
C GLY A 112 -0.43 -4.18 7.20
N GLY A 113 -1.68 -4.14 6.74
CA GLY A 113 -2.59 -5.31 6.84
C GLY A 113 -2.37 -6.35 5.74
N THR A 114 -2.39 -5.90 4.49
CA THR A 114 -2.40 -6.79 3.30
C THR A 114 -1.02 -7.37 3.03
N VAL A 115 0.04 -6.54 3.00
CA VAL A 115 1.43 -7.00 2.83
C VAL A 115 1.90 -7.85 4.03
N GLY A 116 1.49 -7.49 5.25
CA GLY A 116 1.77 -8.28 6.46
C GLY A 116 1.19 -9.70 6.38
N SER A 117 -0.03 -9.85 5.84
CA SER A 117 -0.63 -11.17 5.64
C SER A 117 0.12 -12.02 4.60
N LEU A 118 0.72 -11.40 3.58
CA LEU A 118 1.58 -12.04 2.57
C LEU A 118 2.91 -12.48 3.20
N LEU A 119 3.51 -11.61 4.03
CA LEU A 119 4.75 -11.86 4.78
C LEU A 119 4.61 -12.93 5.86
N VAL A 120 3.40 -13.19 6.36
CA VAL A 120 3.12 -14.32 7.28
C VAL A 120 2.80 -15.60 6.51
N LEU A 121 2.06 -15.50 5.41
CA LEU A 121 1.64 -16.65 4.63
C LEU A 121 2.82 -17.34 3.91
N LEU A 122 3.78 -16.57 3.39
CA LEU A 122 4.98 -17.12 2.75
C LEU A 122 5.80 -18.02 3.70
N PRO A 123 6.25 -17.57 4.90
CA PRO A 123 6.97 -18.43 5.83
C PRO A 123 6.13 -19.61 6.33
N ILE A 124 4.82 -19.47 6.52
CA ILE A 124 3.95 -20.62 6.88
C ILE A 124 3.95 -21.67 5.76
N LEU A 125 3.79 -21.27 4.50
CA LEU A 125 3.87 -22.19 3.37
C LEU A 125 5.28 -22.76 3.21
N PHE A 126 6.32 -21.98 3.48
CA PHE A 126 7.71 -22.44 3.40
C PHE A 126 8.06 -23.46 4.50
N LEU A 127 7.57 -23.27 5.73
CA LEU A 127 7.80 -24.14 6.88
C LEU A 127 6.95 -25.41 6.87
N PHE A 128 5.66 -25.30 6.52
CA PHE A 128 4.72 -26.44 6.63
C PHE A 128 4.61 -27.29 5.35
N HIS A 129 5.02 -26.79 4.19
CA HIS A 129 4.92 -27.54 2.94
C HIS A 129 6.26 -28.12 2.48
N LYS A 130 6.31 -29.44 2.32
CA LYS A 130 7.40 -30.14 1.62
C LYS A 130 7.12 -30.09 0.11
N GLY A 131 8.06 -29.56 -0.66
CA GLY A 131 7.94 -29.41 -2.11
C GLY A 131 8.91 -28.37 -2.66
N GLU A 132 9.03 -28.36 -3.98
CA GLU A 132 9.85 -27.40 -4.72
C GLU A 132 9.39 -25.95 -4.50
N TRP A 133 10.32 -25.01 -4.58
CA TRP A 133 10.06 -23.59 -4.28
C TRP A 133 8.93 -23.00 -5.13
N TYR A 134 8.84 -23.38 -6.41
CA TYR A 134 7.83 -22.84 -7.33
C TYR A 134 6.40 -23.25 -6.92
N MET A 135 6.21 -24.44 -6.34
CA MET A 135 4.89 -24.92 -5.89
C MET A 135 4.38 -24.09 -4.71
N LYS A 136 5.30 -23.69 -3.83
CA LYS A 136 5.00 -22.82 -2.68
C LYS A 136 4.57 -21.43 -3.14
N VAL A 137 5.31 -20.88 -4.09
CA VAL A 137 5.01 -19.57 -4.69
C VAL A 137 3.66 -19.58 -5.40
N THR A 138 3.38 -20.56 -6.26
CA THR A 138 2.07 -20.64 -6.94
C THR A 138 0.93 -20.84 -5.94
N THR A 139 1.12 -21.67 -4.91
CA THR A 139 0.10 -21.84 -3.86
C THR A 139 -0.20 -20.53 -3.14
N ALA A 140 0.82 -19.72 -2.86
CA ALA A 140 0.63 -18.38 -2.29
C ALA A 140 -0.20 -17.49 -3.22
N PHE A 141 0.10 -17.48 -4.53
CA PHE A 141 -0.67 -16.71 -5.51
C PHE A 141 -2.12 -17.17 -5.65
N ILE A 142 -2.44 -18.45 -5.48
CA ILE A 142 -3.83 -18.93 -5.53
C ILE A 142 -4.62 -18.48 -4.29
N VAL A 143 -3.98 -18.52 -3.12
CA VAL A 143 -4.64 -18.31 -1.83
C VAL A 143 -4.77 -16.83 -1.48
N TYR A 144 -3.75 -16.04 -1.81
CA TYR A 144 -3.66 -14.64 -1.39
C TYR A 144 -4.80 -13.74 -1.93
N PRO A 145 -5.21 -13.83 -3.20
CA PRO A 145 -6.32 -13.03 -3.73
C PRO A 145 -7.64 -13.31 -3.00
N ALA A 146 -7.91 -14.59 -2.67
CA ALA A 146 -9.08 -14.97 -1.88
C ALA A 146 -9.03 -14.39 -0.46
N MET A 147 -7.88 -14.45 0.20
CA MET A 147 -7.73 -13.83 1.52
C MET A 147 -7.94 -12.32 1.47
N MET A 148 -7.41 -11.66 0.44
CA MET A 148 -7.55 -10.23 0.25
C MET A 148 -9.01 -9.84 -0.02
N ALA A 149 -9.69 -10.56 -0.92
CA ALA A 149 -11.12 -10.37 -1.22
C ALA A 149 -11.98 -10.49 0.03
N LEU A 150 -11.75 -11.54 0.82
CA LEU A 150 -12.48 -11.79 2.05
C LEU A 150 -12.18 -10.73 3.12
N ALA A 151 -10.93 -10.29 3.20
CA ALA A 151 -10.53 -9.25 4.15
C ALA A 151 -11.18 -7.90 3.83
N PHE A 152 -11.30 -7.56 2.54
CA PHE A 152 -12.02 -6.39 2.06
C PHE A 152 -13.52 -6.49 2.36
N LEU A 153 -14.18 -7.59 1.95
CA LEU A 153 -15.62 -7.79 2.16
C LEU A 153 -16.01 -7.65 3.63
N PHE A 154 -15.30 -8.31 4.56
CA PHE A 154 -15.65 -8.21 5.97
C PHE A 154 -15.50 -6.82 6.56
N GLN A 155 -14.51 -6.06 6.09
CA GLN A 155 -14.28 -4.70 6.57
C GLN A 155 -15.33 -3.74 5.99
N ASP A 156 -15.59 -3.84 4.69
CA ASP A 156 -16.52 -2.97 3.96
C ASP A 156 -17.97 -3.22 4.38
N ILE A 157 -18.39 -4.49 4.50
CA ILE A 157 -19.72 -4.85 5.04
C ILE A 157 -19.91 -4.29 6.46
N GLY A 158 -18.88 -4.36 7.30
CA GLY A 158 -18.93 -3.82 8.66
C GLY A 158 -19.17 -2.32 8.69
N GLN A 159 -18.49 -1.59 7.80
CA GLN A 159 -18.66 -0.14 7.67
C GLN A 159 -20.05 0.22 7.12
N GLN A 160 -20.51 -0.47 6.07
CA GLN A 160 -21.82 -0.27 5.47
C GLN A 160 -22.96 -0.54 6.46
N ILE A 161 -22.86 -1.59 7.29
CA ILE A 161 -23.84 -1.87 8.34
C ILE A 161 -23.88 -0.72 9.35
N TRP A 162 -22.73 -0.17 9.74
CA TRP A 162 -22.67 0.94 10.68
C TRP A 162 -23.34 2.20 10.12
N GLU A 163 -22.98 2.59 8.91
CA GLU A 163 -23.51 3.80 8.27
C GLU A 163 -25.02 3.71 8.02
N ASN A 164 -25.52 2.53 7.63
CA ASN A 164 -26.95 2.30 7.41
C ASN A 164 -27.77 2.27 8.71
N VAL A 165 -27.19 1.80 9.83
CA VAL A 165 -27.90 1.68 11.11
C VAL A 165 -27.86 2.99 11.90
N PHE A 166 -26.71 3.67 11.91
CA PHE A 166 -26.49 4.84 12.77
C PHE A 166 -26.55 6.18 12.02
N HIS A 167 -26.60 6.16 10.68
CA HIS A 167 -26.65 7.35 9.81
C HIS A 167 -25.60 8.40 10.15
N LYS A 168 -24.43 7.97 10.63
CA LYS A 168 -23.33 8.85 11.04
C LYS A 168 -22.00 8.27 10.58
N PRO A 169 -21.03 9.12 10.18
CA PRO A 169 -19.69 8.67 9.88
C PRO A 169 -19.09 8.03 11.13
N MET A 170 -18.39 6.93 10.92
CA MET A 170 -17.80 6.14 11.97
C MET A 170 -16.67 6.92 12.65
N SER A 171 -16.72 7.05 13.98
CA SER A 171 -15.63 7.66 14.76
C SER A 171 -14.46 6.69 14.89
N ASP A 172 -13.24 7.22 15.02
CA ASP A 172 -11.98 6.47 15.11
C ASP A 172 -12.00 5.30 16.13
N GLU A 173 -12.65 5.50 17.28
CA GLU A 173 -12.79 4.47 18.32
C GLU A 173 -13.59 3.25 17.84
N VAL A 174 -14.72 3.51 17.17
CA VAL A 174 -15.61 2.46 16.66
C VAL A 174 -14.96 1.79 15.45
N GLN A 175 -14.26 2.55 14.60
CA GLN A 175 -13.52 1.99 13.48
C GLN A 175 -12.45 1.00 13.95
N THR A 176 -11.74 1.33 15.04
CA THR A 176 -10.77 0.45 15.68
C THR A 176 -11.45 -0.80 16.24
N ALA A 177 -12.60 -0.65 16.92
CA ALA A 177 -13.38 -1.77 17.44
C ALA A 177 -13.86 -2.71 16.33
N LEU A 178 -14.33 -2.18 15.20
CA LEU A 178 -14.71 -2.96 14.03
C LEU A 178 -13.51 -3.66 13.41
N PHE A 179 -12.34 -3.02 13.34
CA PHE A 179 -11.13 -3.66 12.85
C PHE A 179 -10.72 -4.85 13.73
N VAL A 180 -10.82 -4.71 15.05
CA VAL A 180 -10.57 -5.81 16.00
C VAL A 180 -11.60 -6.92 15.82
N PHE A 181 -12.88 -6.59 15.75
CA PHE A 181 -13.97 -7.55 15.54
C PHE A 181 -13.81 -8.33 14.24
N THR A 182 -13.54 -7.64 13.13
CA THR A 182 -13.31 -8.27 11.83
C THR A 182 -12.05 -9.13 11.83
N ARG A 183 -11.02 -8.81 12.63
CA ARG A 183 -9.84 -9.68 12.81
C ARG A 183 -10.20 -11.00 13.49
N PHE A 184 -11.09 -10.99 14.48
CA PHE A 184 -11.63 -12.21 15.08
C PHE A 184 -12.44 -13.02 14.07
N LEU A 185 -13.28 -12.36 13.27
CA LEU A 185 -14.09 -13.01 12.23
C LEU A 185 -13.23 -13.59 11.09
N LYS A 186 -12.06 -12.99 10.82
CA LYS A 186 -11.08 -13.50 9.86
C LYS A 186 -10.45 -14.81 10.32
N ALA A 187 -10.27 -15.08 11.62
CA ALA A 187 -9.65 -16.31 12.10
C ALA A 187 -10.30 -17.63 11.60
N PRO A 188 -11.65 -17.83 11.70
CA PRO A 188 -12.30 -19.03 11.15
C PRO A 188 -12.23 -19.10 9.63
N ALA A 189 -12.31 -17.95 8.95
CA ALA A 189 -12.11 -17.86 7.50
C ALA A 189 -10.70 -18.30 7.07
N TRP A 190 -9.66 -17.84 7.79
CA TRP A 190 -8.27 -18.25 7.59
C TRP A 190 -8.09 -19.75 7.84
N TYR A 191 -8.71 -20.28 8.90
CA TYR A 191 -8.69 -21.71 9.19
C TYR A 191 -9.35 -22.54 8.07
N LEU A 192 -10.46 -22.08 7.51
CA LEU A 192 -11.16 -22.76 6.41
C LEU A 192 -10.31 -22.78 5.13
N ILE A 193 -9.71 -21.64 4.77
CA ILE A 193 -8.78 -21.54 3.63
C ILE A 193 -7.57 -22.46 3.87
N TYR A 194 -6.96 -22.43 5.06
CA TYR A 194 -5.86 -23.31 5.42
C TYR A 194 -6.25 -24.80 5.32
N ARG A 195 -7.45 -25.18 5.79
CA ARG A 195 -7.96 -26.56 5.69
C ARG A 195 -8.11 -26.99 4.24
N CYS A 196 -8.66 -26.14 3.38
CA CYS A 196 -8.79 -26.40 1.94
C CYS A 196 -7.41 -26.61 1.30
N VAL A 197 -6.46 -25.71 1.55
CA VAL A 197 -5.09 -25.81 1.05
C VAL A 197 -4.40 -27.08 1.54
N LYS A 198 -4.51 -27.40 2.84
CA LYS A 198 -3.90 -28.60 3.43
C LYS A 198 -4.43 -29.90 2.82
N VAL A 199 -5.71 -29.95 2.45
CA VAL A 199 -6.33 -31.12 1.80
C VAL A 199 -5.92 -31.21 0.32
N TRP A 200 -5.81 -30.06 -0.35
CA TRP A 200 -5.57 -29.96 -1.79
C TRP A 200 -4.10 -30.15 -2.19
N VAL A 201 -3.19 -29.37 -1.61
CA VAL A 201 -1.80 -29.26 -2.08
C VAL A 201 -1.06 -30.61 -2.10
N PRO A 202 -1.16 -31.51 -1.09
CA PRO A 202 -0.43 -32.78 -1.11
C PRO A 202 -0.86 -33.75 -2.23
N ARG A 203 -2.07 -33.58 -2.77
CA ARG A 203 -2.55 -34.33 -3.95
C ARG A 203 -2.05 -33.69 -5.23
N ALA A 204 -2.14 -32.36 -5.31
CA ALA A 204 -1.69 -31.60 -6.47
C ALA A 204 -0.18 -31.75 -6.73
N VAL A 205 0.64 -31.65 -5.69
CA VAL A 205 2.12 -31.72 -5.77
C VAL A 205 2.61 -33.03 -6.36
N ARG A 206 1.93 -34.15 -6.09
CA ARG A 206 2.37 -35.49 -6.55
C ARG A 206 2.00 -35.79 -8.00
N MET A 207 1.05 -35.07 -8.59
CA MET A 207 0.44 -35.46 -9.87
C MET A 207 0.51 -34.35 -10.94
N LEU A 208 0.70 -33.08 -10.56
CA LEU A 208 0.78 -31.98 -11.52
C LEU A 208 2.21 -31.70 -11.99
N THR A 209 2.35 -31.52 -13.31
CA THR A 209 3.60 -31.13 -13.95
C THR A 209 3.91 -29.64 -13.76
N ARG A 210 5.18 -29.25 -13.94
CA ARG A 210 5.63 -27.84 -13.82
C ARG A 210 4.85 -26.87 -14.72
N ARG A 211 4.44 -27.29 -15.92
CA ARG A 211 3.65 -26.48 -16.86
C ARG A 211 2.25 -26.17 -16.32
N MET A 212 1.63 -27.12 -15.64
CA MET A 212 0.29 -26.92 -15.07
C MET A 212 0.34 -25.93 -13.90
N TRP A 213 1.39 -26.00 -13.07
CA TRP A 213 1.62 -25.02 -12.01
C TRP A 213 1.85 -23.60 -12.54
N SER A 214 2.55 -23.42 -13.67
CA SER A 214 2.68 -22.09 -14.27
C SER A 214 1.35 -21.54 -14.81
N VAL A 215 0.50 -22.40 -15.39
CA VAL A 215 -0.84 -21.99 -15.86
C VAL A 215 -1.72 -21.54 -14.69
N LEU A 216 -1.72 -22.30 -13.60
CA LEU A 216 -2.41 -21.94 -12.36
C LEU A 216 -1.93 -20.59 -11.82
N ALA A 217 -0.62 -20.35 -11.80
CA ALA A 217 -0.04 -19.09 -11.35
C ALA A 217 -0.54 -17.91 -12.21
N VAL A 218 -0.54 -18.04 -13.53
CA VAL A 218 -1.01 -16.99 -14.45
C VAL A 218 -2.49 -16.67 -14.25
N ILE A 219 -3.34 -17.70 -14.10
CA ILE A 219 -4.78 -17.53 -13.82
C ILE A 219 -4.99 -16.79 -12.49
N SER A 220 -4.26 -17.19 -11.44
CA SER A 220 -4.39 -16.54 -10.14
C SER A 220 -3.83 -15.10 -10.15
N LEU A 221 -2.78 -14.83 -10.92
CA LEU A 221 -2.19 -13.51 -11.05
C LEU A 221 -3.13 -12.54 -11.79
N SER A 222 -3.79 -12.98 -12.85
CA SER A 222 -4.77 -12.16 -13.57
C SER A 222 -6.00 -11.84 -12.73
N SER A 223 -6.48 -12.82 -11.95
CA SER A 223 -7.56 -12.59 -10.99
C SER A 223 -7.14 -11.60 -9.89
N PHE A 224 -5.91 -11.70 -9.41
CA PHE A 224 -5.34 -10.81 -8.40
C PHE A 224 -5.22 -9.36 -8.88
N THR A 225 -4.68 -9.14 -10.08
CA THR A 225 -4.57 -7.79 -10.64
C THR A 225 -5.96 -7.19 -10.88
N GLY A 226 -6.91 -7.99 -11.34
CA GLY A 226 -8.30 -7.56 -11.51
C GLY A 226 -8.93 -7.03 -10.22
N ILE A 227 -8.87 -7.80 -9.13
CA ILE A 227 -9.43 -7.37 -7.84
C ILE A 227 -8.69 -6.16 -7.25
N LEU A 228 -7.37 -6.07 -7.43
CA LEU A 228 -6.61 -4.89 -6.99
C LEU A 228 -7.08 -3.62 -7.72
N ILE A 229 -7.28 -3.72 -9.03
CA ILE A 229 -7.77 -2.59 -9.85
C ILE A 229 -9.18 -2.22 -9.42
N THR A 230 -10.09 -3.20 -9.24
CA THR A 230 -11.46 -2.92 -8.80
C THR A 230 -11.50 -2.25 -7.43
N ILE A 231 -10.75 -2.77 -6.45
CA ILE A 231 -10.69 -2.18 -5.10
C ILE A 231 -10.14 -0.75 -5.15
N TYR A 232 -9.15 -0.49 -6.00
CA TYR A 232 -8.57 0.84 -6.13
C TYR A 232 -9.53 1.84 -6.81
N GLN A 233 -10.26 1.40 -7.83
CA GLN A 233 -11.21 2.26 -8.54
C GLN A 233 -12.48 2.54 -7.72
N CYS A 234 -12.93 1.58 -6.92
CA CYS A 234 -14.16 1.69 -6.13
C CYS A 234 -13.94 2.19 -4.69
N SER A 235 -12.74 2.66 -4.31
CA SER A 235 -12.51 3.13 -2.93
C SER A 235 -13.19 4.49 -2.70
N GLY A 236 -14.42 4.49 -2.19
CA GLY A 236 -15.23 5.68 -1.92
C GLY A 236 -16.67 5.33 -1.47
N GLU A 237 -17.63 6.22 -1.70
CA GLU A 237 -19.06 5.99 -1.36
C GLU A 237 -19.67 4.78 -2.09
N GLU A 238 -19.12 4.42 -3.27
CA GLU A 238 -19.56 3.26 -4.07
C GLU A 238 -18.71 1.99 -3.87
N SER A 239 -18.15 1.79 -2.68
CA SER A 239 -17.31 0.61 -2.39
C SER A 239 -18.04 -0.73 -2.55
N TYR A 240 -19.37 -0.74 -2.47
CA TYR A 240 -20.21 -1.94 -2.69
C TYR A 240 -20.13 -2.50 -4.11
N LEU A 241 -19.77 -1.69 -5.11
CA LEU A 241 -19.59 -2.14 -6.50
C LEU A 241 -18.43 -3.12 -6.64
N ALA A 242 -17.49 -3.15 -5.69
CA ALA A 242 -16.39 -4.11 -5.68
C ALA A 242 -16.81 -5.50 -5.16
N TRP A 243 -17.99 -5.66 -4.56
CA TRP A 243 -18.42 -6.93 -3.96
C TRP A 243 -18.54 -8.10 -4.94
N PRO A 244 -19.16 -7.94 -6.14
CA PRO A 244 -19.26 -9.02 -7.11
C PRO A 244 -17.88 -9.50 -7.56
N SER A 245 -16.93 -8.59 -7.77
CA SER A 245 -15.54 -8.93 -8.12
C SER A 245 -14.85 -9.69 -7.00
N CYS A 246 -15.04 -9.29 -5.74
CA CYS A 246 -14.48 -10.01 -4.59
C CYS A 246 -15.04 -11.45 -4.48
N ILE A 247 -16.35 -11.62 -4.66
CA ILE A 247 -16.99 -12.93 -4.65
C ILE A 247 -16.48 -13.78 -5.83
N ALA A 248 -16.34 -13.20 -7.02
CA ALA A 248 -15.80 -13.89 -8.19
C ALA A 248 -14.36 -14.40 -7.96
N VAL A 249 -13.51 -13.63 -7.28
CA VAL A 249 -12.16 -14.07 -6.90
C VAL A 249 -12.20 -15.22 -5.90
N LEU A 250 -13.08 -15.18 -4.89
CA LEU A 250 -13.24 -16.30 -3.95
C LEU A 250 -13.62 -17.59 -4.68
N VAL A 251 -14.60 -17.49 -5.59
CA VAL A 251 -15.05 -18.62 -6.42
C VAL A 251 -13.91 -19.11 -7.32
N THR A 252 -13.12 -18.21 -7.89
CA THR A 252 -11.98 -18.55 -8.77
C THR A 252 -10.89 -19.31 -8.01
N SER A 253 -10.46 -18.80 -6.85
CA SER A 253 -9.45 -19.47 -6.01
C SER A 253 -9.91 -20.84 -5.51
N MET A 254 -11.18 -20.97 -5.11
CA MET A 254 -11.77 -22.27 -4.74
C MET A 254 -11.90 -23.20 -5.95
N GLY A 255 -12.27 -22.66 -7.12
CA GLY A 255 -12.36 -23.35 -8.39
C GLY A 255 -11.00 -23.91 -8.83
N CYS A 256 -9.91 -23.15 -8.71
CA CYS A 256 -8.56 -23.62 -8.96
C CYS A 256 -8.22 -24.83 -8.07
N CYS A 257 -8.51 -24.74 -6.76
CA CYS A 257 -8.31 -25.88 -5.85
C CYS A 257 -9.11 -27.11 -6.31
N TYR A 258 -10.39 -26.94 -6.62
CA TYR A 258 -11.25 -28.03 -7.07
C TYR A 258 -10.74 -28.66 -8.38
N LEU A 259 -10.40 -27.84 -9.37
CA LEU A 259 -9.89 -28.28 -10.66
C LEU A 259 -8.63 -29.14 -10.52
N CYS A 260 -7.66 -28.75 -9.68
CA CYS A 260 -6.48 -29.63 -9.54
C CYS A 260 -6.78 -30.90 -8.74
N THR A 261 -7.78 -30.92 -7.84
CA THR A 261 -8.23 -32.21 -7.28
C THR A 261 -8.85 -33.11 -8.34
N CYS A 262 -9.61 -32.54 -9.27
CA CYS A 262 -10.24 -33.28 -10.35
C CYS A 262 -9.19 -33.82 -11.33
N MET A 263 -8.28 -32.95 -11.78
CA MET A 263 -7.16 -33.36 -12.64
C MET A 263 -6.31 -34.44 -12.00
N ALA A 264 -5.99 -34.34 -10.71
CA ALA A 264 -5.24 -35.37 -10.00
C ALA A 264 -5.99 -36.71 -9.97
N LYS A 265 -7.33 -36.71 -9.85
CA LYS A 265 -8.13 -37.94 -9.93
C LYS A 265 -8.11 -38.55 -11.33
N ILE A 266 -8.24 -37.73 -12.37
CA ILE A 266 -8.24 -38.19 -13.77
C ILE A 266 -6.88 -38.82 -14.12
N VAL A 267 -5.79 -38.13 -13.83
CA VAL A 267 -4.43 -38.65 -14.06
C VAL A 267 -4.21 -39.97 -13.31
N ARG A 268 -4.74 -40.09 -12.08
CA ARG A 268 -4.67 -41.34 -11.33
C ARG A 268 -5.41 -42.49 -12.03
N SER A 269 -6.63 -42.25 -12.48
CA SER A 269 -7.42 -43.28 -13.15
C SER A 269 -6.80 -43.71 -14.47
N ASP A 270 -6.15 -42.79 -15.19
CA ASP A 270 -5.43 -43.13 -16.42
C ASP A 270 -4.21 -44.00 -16.13
N MET A 271 -3.43 -43.67 -15.09
CA MET A 271 -2.30 -44.50 -14.64
C MET A 271 -2.75 -45.90 -14.21
N GLU A 272 -3.87 -46.02 -13.50
CA GLU A 272 -4.41 -47.33 -13.07
C GLU A 272 -4.85 -48.19 -14.27
N ARG A 273 -5.40 -47.55 -15.32
CA ARG A 273 -5.79 -48.24 -16.57
C ARG A 273 -4.61 -48.74 -17.39
N GLU A 274 -3.48 -48.05 -17.39
CA GLU A 274 -2.27 -48.51 -18.10
C GLU A 274 -1.55 -49.66 -17.38
N THR A 275 -1.79 -49.84 -16.09
CA THR A 275 -1.19 -50.92 -15.28
C THR A 275 -1.98 -52.23 -15.26
N MET A 276 -3.17 -52.27 -15.87
CA MET A 276 -4.04 -53.45 -16.00
C MET A 276 -3.94 -54.05 -17.39
#